data_AF-A0A4R2B0C5-F1
#
_entry.id   AF-A0A4R2B0C5-F1
#
_cell.length_a   1.000
_cell.length_b   1.000
_cell.length_c   1.000
_cell.angle_alpha   90.00
_cell.angle_beta   90.00
_cell.angle_gamma   90.00
#
_symmetry.space_group_name_H-M   'P 1'
#
loop_
_entity.id
_entity.type
_entity.pdbx_description
1 polymer ?
#
loop_
_entity_poly.entity_id
_entity_poly.type
_entity_poly.pdbx_seq_one_letter_code
_entity_poly.pdbx_strand_id
1 'polypeptide(L)'
;MGFALKGIDHVQLAAPKGSEEAARSFFAGILGMTEIEKPEKLRKRGGVWFQFGSSQLHIGIEEPFVPARKAHPAFATLKTSSH
;
A
#
# COMPACT_ATOMS: atom_id res chain seq x y z
N MET A 1 11.80 -29.80 2.66
CA MET A 1 10.85 -28.98 1.88
C MET A 1 11.62 -27.81 1.31
N GLY A 2 11.66 -27.65 -0.01
CA GLY A 2 12.30 -26.49 -0.65
C GLY A 2 11.27 -25.39 -0.89
N PHE A 3 11.68 -24.13 -0.76
CA PHE A 3 10.85 -22.97 -1.09
C PHE A 3 11.48 -22.21 -2.25
N ALA A 4 10.66 -21.79 -3.21
CA ALA A 4 11.07 -20.91 -4.28
C ALA A 4 10.34 -19.57 -4.13
N LEU A 5 11.09 -18.48 -4.16
CA LEU A 5 10.52 -17.14 -4.10
C LEU A 5 9.93 -16.77 -5.46
N LYS A 6 8.65 -16.39 -5.50
CA LYS A 6 7.96 -15.97 -6.73
C LYS A 6 8.07 -14.46 -6.99
N GLY A 7 8.15 -13.66 -5.93
CA GLY A 7 8.16 -12.20 -6.01
C GLY A 7 7.66 -11.56 -4.71
N ILE A 8 7.47 -10.24 -4.76
CA ILE A 8 6.87 -9.48 -3.65
C ILE A 8 5.35 -9.57 -3.78
N ASP A 9 4.72 -10.23 -2.83
CA ASP A 9 3.26 -10.30 -2.74
C ASP A 9 2.67 -8.93 -2.37
N HIS A 10 3.21 -8.30 -1.32
CA HIS A 10 2.81 -6.98 -0.89
C HIS A 10 3.97 -6.22 -0.23
N VAL A 11 3.83 -4.91 -0.17
CA VAL A 11 4.67 -4.02 0.66
C VAL A 11 3.79 -3.33 1.68
N GLN A 12 4.28 -3.20 2.90
CA GLN A 12 3.58 -2.48 3.97
C GLN A 12 4.27 -1.15 4.25
N LEU A 13 3.49 -0.06 4.25
CA LEU A 13 3.91 1.24 4.75
C LEU A 13 3.17 1.55 6.05
N ALA A 14 3.90 2.01 7.05
CA ALA A 14 3.32 2.54 8.27
C ALA A 14 2.75 3.95 8.01
N ALA A 15 1.66 4.29 8.68
CA ALA A 15 1.05 5.61 8.65
C ALA A 15 0.43 5.95 10.01
N PRO A 16 0.28 7.24 10.36
CA PRO A 16 -0.33 7.65 11.62
C PRO A 16 -1.84 7.39 11.59
N LYS A 17 -2.44 7.25 12.78
CA LYS A 17 -3.89 7.06 12.93
C LYS A 17 -4.68 8.18 12.22
N GLY A 18 -5.71 7.81 11.46
CA GLY A 18 -6.59 8.74 10.75
C GLY A 18 -6.10 9.16 9.37
N SER A 19 -5.01 8.58 8.86
CA SER A 19 -4.44 8.89 7.55
C SER A 19 -5.15 8.20 6.37
N GLU A 20 -6.19 7.40 6.61
CA GLU A 20 -6.81 6.55 5.59
C GLU A 20 -7.36 7.36 4.40
N GLU A 21 -8.04 8.47 4.65
CA GLU A 21 -8.56 9.33 3.58
C GLU A 21 -7.45 10.01 2.76
N ALA A 22 -6.36 10.41 3.43
CA ALA A 22 -5.19 10.95 2.73
C ALA A 22 -4.52 9.88 1.85
N ALA A 23 -4.42 8.65 2.36
CA ALA A 23 -3.91 7.52 1.61
C ALA A 23 -4.80 7.19 0.41
N ARG A 24 -6.13 7.17 0.55
CA ARG A 24 -7.06 7.00 -0.58
C ARG A 24 -6.90 8.09 -1.63
N SER A 25 -6.88 9.35 -1.19
CA SER A 25 -6.72 10.51 -2.07
C SER A 25 -5.45 10.42 -2.90
N PHE A 26 -4.33 10.00 -2.30
CA PHE A 26 -3.05 9.88 -2.99
C PHE A 26 -2.94 8.60 -3.82
N PHE A 27 -3.06 7.42 -3.21
CA PHE A 27 -2.76 6.15 -3.87
C PHE A 27 -3.84 5.74 -4.88
N ALA A 28 -5.12 5.94 -4.54
CA ALA A 28 -6.20 5.66 -5.49
C ALA A 28 -6.49 6.86 -6.39
N GLY A 29 -6.58 8.07 -5.83
CA GLY A 29 -6.94 9.27 -6.58
C GLY A 29 -5.86 9.75 -7.56
N ILE A 30 -4.60 9.85 -7.11
CA ILE A 30 -3.50 10.39 -7.93
C ILE A 30 -2.74 9.27 -8.65
N LEU A 31 -2.39 8.19 -7.95
CA LEU A 31 -1.61 7.09 -8.53
C LEU A 31 -2.46 6.02 -9.22
N GLY A 32 -3.80 6.10 -9.11
CA GLY A 32 -4.71 5.21 -9.82
C GLY A 32 -4.70 3.76 -9.34
N MET A 33 -4.23 3.47 -8.12
CA MET A 33 -4.31 2.13 -7.54
C MET A 33 -5.75 1.80 -7.13
N THR A 34 -6.12 0.52 -7.21
CA THR A 34 -7.48 0.09 -6.83
C THR A 34 -7.53 -0.21 -5.34
N GLU A 35 -8.37 0.50 -4.56
CA GLU A 35 -8.62 0.13 -3.16
C GLU A 35 -9.27 -1.27 -3.09
N ILE A 36 -8.78 -2.10 -2.16
CA ILE A 36 -9.30 -3.44 -1.93
C ILE A 36 -9.73 -3.61 -0.47
N GLU A 37 -10.77 -4.40 -0.25
CA GLU A 37 -11.25 -4.66 1.10
C GLU A 37 -10.23 -5.45 1.92
N LYS A 38 -9.98 -4.97 3.14
CA LYS A 38 -9.21 -5.73 4.11
C LYS A 38 -10.00 -6.98 4.56
N PRO A 39 -9.29 -8.09 4.85
CA PRO A 39 -9.88 -9.24 5.53
C PRO A 39 -10.60 -8.82 6.81
N GLU A 40 -11.74 -9.44 7.10
CA GLU A 40 -12.63 -9.06 8.20
C GLU A 40 -11.89 -8.93 9.54
N LYS A 41 -11.00 -9.89 9.84
CA LYS A 41 -10.18 -9.92 11.06
C LYS A 41 -9.24 -8.72 11.22
N LEU A 42 -8.91 -8.02 10.13
CA LEU A 42 -7.98 -6.90 10.10
C LEU A 42 -8.67 -5.53 10.00
N ARG A 43 -9.98 -5.47 9.75
CA ARG A 43 -10.72 -4.20 9.57
C ARG A 43 -10.65 -3.31 10.81
N LYS A 44 -10.71 -3.90 12.01
CA LYS A 44 -10.66 -3.16 13.28
C LYS A 44 -9.33 -2.43 13.56
N ARG A 45 -8.27 -2.75 12.81
CA ARG A 45 -6.92 -2.19 13.03
C ARG A 45 -6.67 -0.85 12.31
N GLY A 46 -7.67 -0.29 11.62
CA GLY A 46 -7.51 0.90 10.78
C GLY A 46 -6.64 0.63 9.54
N GLY A 47 -6.39 1.64 8.73
CA GLY A 47 -5.57 1.53 7.52
C GLY A 47 -6.36 1.08 6.29
N VAL A 48 -5.68 1.08 5.13
CA VAL A 48 -6.28 0.86 3.81
C VAL A 48 -5.33 0.07 2.90
N TRP A 49 -5.87 -0.79 2.04
CA TRP A 49 -5.10 -1.63 1.12
C TRP A 49 -5.41 -1.27 -0.32
N PHE A 50 -4.39 -1.35 -1.18
CA PHE A 50 -4.49 -1.06 -2.60
C PHE A 50 -3.85 -2.19 -3.43
N GLN A 51 -4.44 -2.47 -4.58
CA GLN A 51 -3.90 -3.39 -5.59
C GLN A 51 -3.16 -2.61 -6.68
N PHE A 52 -1.98 -3.09 -7.07
CA PHE A 52 -1.24 -2.59 -8.23
C PHE A 52 -0.56 -3.75 -8.98
N GLY A 53 -0.88 -3.94 -10.26
CA GLY A 53 -0.42 -5.11 -11.01
C GLY A 53 -0.78 -6.42 -10.29
N SER A 54 0.20 -7.28 -10.05
CA SER A 54 0.03 -8.52 -9.28
C SER A 54 0.40 -8.41 -7.79
N SER A 55 0.69 -7.22 -7.28
CA SER A 55 1.14 -6.98 -5.90
C SER A 55 0.21 -6.00 -5.17
N GLN A 56 0.36 -5.90 -3.85
CA GLN A 56 -0.46 -5.00 -3.03
C GLN A 56 0.36 -4.01 -2.23
N LEU A 57 -0.24 -2.86 -1.96
CA LEU A 57 0.26 -1.85 -1.03
C LEU A 57 -0.65 -1.83 0.19
N HIS A 58 -0.11 -2.14 1.37
CA HIS A 58 -0.84 -2.10 2.62
C HIS A 58 -0.41 -0.87 3.41
N ILE A 59 -1.36 0.02 3.70
CA ILE A 59 -1.15 1.13 4.63
C ILE A 59 -1.60 0.67 6.02
N GLY A 60 -0.64 0.39 6.89
CA GLY A 60 -0.87 -0.04 8.26
C GLY A 60 -0.78 1.15 9.23
N ILE A 61 -1.73 1.23 10.15
CA ILE A 61 -1.69 2.26 11.21
C ILE A 61 -0.69 1.86 12.29
N GLU A 62 0.20 2.77 12.63
CA GLU A 62 1.20 2.60 13.70
C GLU A 62 1.14 3.78 14.68
N GLU A 63 1.28 3.49 15.97
CA GLU A 63 1.27 4.49 17.06
C GLU A 63 2.28 4.05 18.14
N PRO A 64 3.37 4.82 18.39
CA PRO A 64 3.74 6.06 17.71
C PRO A 64 4.25 5.84 16.27
N PHE A 65 3.85 6.71 15.34
CA PHE A 65 4.31 6.66 13.96
C PHE A 65 5.66 7.37 13.77
N VAL A 66 6.59 6.72 13.07
CA VAL A 66 7.84 7.34 12.58
C VAL A 66 7.98 7.08 11.08
N PRO A 67 8.07 8.11 10.23
CA PRO A 67 8.15 7.92 8.78
C PRO A 67 9.48 7.28 8.36
N ALA A 68 9.41 6.30 7.45
CA ALA A 68 10.59 5.72 6.82
C ALA A 68 11.23 6.74 5.84
N ARG A 69 12.38 7.30 6.23
CA ARG A 69 13.03 8.39 5.45
C ARG A 69 13.98 7.90 4.35
N LYS A 70 14.32 6.61 4.33
CA LYS A 70 15.31 6.03 3.41
C LYS A 70 14.84 4.74 2.75
N ALA A 71 14.40 3.77 3.54
CA ALA A 71 13.81 2.54 3.00
C ALA A 71 12.46 2.87 2.36
N HIS A 72 12.29 2.52 1.09
CA HIS A 72 11.07 2.80 0.34
C HIS A 72 10.82 1.72 -0.73
N PRO A 73 9.54 1.42 -1.04
CA PRO A 73 9.21 0.73 -2.27
C PRO A 73 9.40 1.66 -3.46
N ALA A 74 9.89 1.11 -4.57
CA ALA A 74 9.92 1.78 -5.86
C ALA A 74 8.95 1.06 -6.81
N PHE A 75 7.98 1.80 -7.36
CA PHE A 75 7.01 1.26 -8.30
C PHE A 75 7.47 1.54 -9.72
N ALA A 76 7.59 0.48 -10.54
CA ALA A 76 7.83 0.65 -11.95
C ALA A 76 6.56 1.19 -12.63
N THR A 77 6.71 2.23 -13.45
CA THR A 77 5.59 2.84 -14.18
C THR A 77 5.75 2.59 -15.67
N LEU A 78 4.62 2.35 -16.34
CA LEU A 78 4.56 2.45 -17.79
C LEU A 78 4.39 3.92 -18.15
N LYS A 79 4.95 4.34 -19.28
CA LYS A 79 4.70 5.69 -19.80
C LYS A 79 3.24 5.76 -20.23
N THR A 80 2.42 6.42 -19.43
CA THR A 80 1.07 6.80 -19.87
C THR A 80 1.22 8.00 -20.77
N SER A 81 0.86 7.88 -22.05
CA SER A 81 0.75 9.04 -22.94
C SER A 81 -0.36 9.94 -22.43
N SER A 82 0.00 11.00 -21.70
CA SER A 82 -0.82 12.20 -21.62
C SER A 82 -0.70 12.94 -22.96
N HIS A 83 -1.82 13.43 -23.48
CA HIS A 83 -1.81 14.43 -24.54
C HIS A 83 -1.00 15.65 -24.10
#